data_AF-A0A534KKW7-F1
#
_entry.id   AF-A0A534KKW7-F1
#
_cell.length_a   1.000
_cell.length_b   1.000
_cell.length_c   1.000
_cell.angle_alpha   90.00
_cell.angle_beta   90.00
_cell.angle_gamma   90.00
#
_symmetry.space_group_name_H-M   'P 1'
#
loop_
_entity.id
_entity.type
_entity.pdbx_description
1 polymer ?
#
loop_
_entity_poly.entity_id
_entity_poly.type
_entity_poly.pdbx_seq_one_letter_code
_entity_poly.pdbx_strand_id
1 'polypeptide(L)'
;MSVEARFGLLHDRVFADGTEYEVRRGRHGFHLIVDPDGAAGRVHYDGWRDRLSIDSPHGSLEIRFRWRHTTFPWRGRVYRVGSTLGSRVRVFEGDRRVLEGKETWSGIRFDVISPEFRDIARELAVGFGLRTQAFATAIILAAGAH
;
A
#
# COMPACT_ATOMS: atom_id res chain seq x y z
N MET A 1 7.76 12.26 -8.27
CA MET A 1 6.54 11.44 -8.36
C MET A 1 5.91 11.39 -6.99
N SER A 2 4.62 11.68 -6.88
CA SER A 2 3.83 11.48 -5.67
C SER A 2 2.65 10.57 -5.99
N VAL A 3 2.36 9.65 -5.07
CA VAL A 3 1.24 8.73 -5.22
C VAL A 3 0.38 8.76 -3.97
N GLU A 4 -0.92 8.95 -4.12
CA GLU A 4 -1.86 9.02 -3.01
C GLU A 4 -3.01 8.05 -3.23
N ALA A 5 -3.19 7.11 -2.32
CA ALA A 5 -4.35 6.25 -2.28
C ALA A 5 -5.38 6.84 -1.30
N ARG A 6 -6.61 7.01 -1.78
CA ARG A 6 -7.77 7.45 -1.01
C ARG A 6 -8.85 6.39 -1.06
N PHE A 7 -9.28 5.97 0.11
CA PHE A 7 -10.31 4.98 0.30
C PHE A 7 -11.55 5.65 0.86
N GLY A 8 -12.66 5.46 0.16
CA GLY A 8 -13.94 6.05 0.51
C GLY A 8 -14.96 4.98 0.90
N LEU A 9 -16.12 5.44 1.36
CA LEU A 9 -17.27 4.55 1.57
C LEU A 9 -17.76 3.95 0.25
N LEU A 10 -17.75 4.75 -0.83
CA LEU A 10 -18.35 4.39 -2.13
C LEU A 10 -17.32 4.08 -3.23
N HIS A 11 -16.18 4.77 -3.25
CA HIS A 11 -15.17 4.60 -4.30
C HIS A 11 -13.76 4.72 -3.72
N ASP A 12 -12.90 3.78 -4.09
CA ASP A 12 -11.48 3.82 -3.79
C ASP A 12 -10.73 4.34 -5.03
N ARG A 13 -9.75 5.20 -4.83
CA ARG A 13 -9.02 5.91 -5.89
C ARG A 13 -7.54 5.97 -5.57
N VAL A 14 -6.70 5.90 -6.58
CA VAL A 14 -5.28 6.19 -6.45
C VAL A 14 -4.88 7.27 -7.43
N PHE A 15 -4.23 8.32 -6.92
CA PHE A 15 -3.72 9.44 -7.70
C PHE A 15 -2.21 9.25 -7.85
N ALA A 16 -1.71 9.21 -9.08
CA ALA A 16 -0.28 9.19 -9.35
C ALA A 16 0.07 10.35 -10.28
N ASP A 17 0.93 11.26 -9.82
CA ASP A 17 1.38 12.44 -10.58
C ASP A 17 0.25 13.27 -11.20
N GLY A 18 -0.87 13.38 -10.49
CA GLY A 18 -2.05 14.14 -10.92
C GLY A 18 -3.06 13.36 -11.76
N THR A 19 -2.73 12.15 -12.20
CA THR A 19 -3.67 11.25 -12.87
C THR A 19 -4.42 10.40 -11.84
N GLU A 20 -5.74 10.37 -11.97
CA GLU A 20 -6.61 9.53 -11.15
C GLU A 20 -6.78 8.14 -11.80
N TYR A 21 -6.66 7.10 -10.99
CA TYR A 21 -6.94 5.71 -11.36
C TYR A 21 -8.02 5.15 -10.43
N GLU A 22 -9.03 4.53 -11.01
CA GLU A 22 -10.10 3.87 -10.26
C GLU A 22 -9.57 2.60 -9.61
N VAL A 23 -9.89 2.41 -8.33
CA VAL A 23 -9.61 1.18 -7.61
C VAL A 23 -10.93 0.45 -7.38
N ARG A 24 -11.12 -0.67 -8.07
CA ARG A 24 -12.33 -1.48 -8.00
C ARG A 24 -12.14 -2.62 -7.00
N ARG A 25 -13.11 -2.77 -6.10
CA ARG A 25 -13.18 -3.93 -5.20
C ARG A 25 -13.58 -5.16 -6.01
N GLY A 26 -12.64 -6.07 -6.19
CA GLY A 26 -12.81 -7.36 -6.84
C GLY A 26 -13.36 -8.43 -5.88
N ARG A 27 -13.46 -9.66 -6.39
CA ARG A 27 -13.86 -10.82 -5.57
C ARG A 27 -12.77 -11.18 -4.57
N HIS A 28 -13.13 -11.80 -3.45
CA HIS A 28 -12.20 -12.29 -2.42
C HIS A 28 -11.27 -11.21 -1.81
N GLY A 29 -11.74 -9.96 -1.71
CA GLY A 29 -10.99 -8.87 -1.08
C GLY A 29 -9.88 -8.25 -1.93
N PHE A 30 -9.73 -8.66 -3.18
CA PHE A 30 -8.79 -8.03 -4.11
C PHE A 30 -9.25 -6.63 -4.49
N HIS A 31 -8.30 -5.73 -4.70
CA HIS A 31 -8.46 -4.38 -5.21
C HIS A 31 -7.76 -4.32 -6.56
N LEU A 32 -8.52 -3.98 -7.60
CA LEU A 32 -8.06 -3.92 -8.99
C LEU A 32 -7.86 -2.45 -9.35
N ILE A 33 -6.63 -2.09 -9.71
CA ILE A 33 -6.31 -0.75 -10.20
C ILE A 33 -6.55 -0.76 -11.69
N VAL A 34 -7.56 -0.03 -12.14
CA VAL A 34 -7.92 0.03 -13.56
C VAL A 34 -7.02 1.05 -14.23
N ASP A 35 -6.14 0.56 -15.09
CA ASP A 35 -5.33 1.40 -15.96
C ASP A 35 -6.07 1.61 -17.29
N PRO A 36 -6.15 2.84 -17.82
CA PRO A 36 -6.70 3.12 -19.15
C PRO A 36 -6.11 2.26 -20.26
N ASP A 37 -4.85 1.84 -20.13
CA ASP A 37 -4.14 1.01 -21.12
C ASP A 37 -4.45 -0.50 -20.97
N GLY A 38 -5.37 -0.88 -20.07
CA GLY A 38 -5.83 -2.26 -19.86
C GLY A 38 -4.95 -3.11 -18.95
N ALA A 39 -3.79 -2.60 -18.54
CA ALA A 39 -2.85 -3.26 -17.65
C ALA A 39 -3.28 -3.09 -16.17
N ALA A 40 -4.04 -4.03 -15.62
CA ALA A 40 -4.58 -3.91 -14.26
C ALA A 40 -3.69 -4.54 -13.19
N GLY A 41 -3.20 -3.73 -12.24
CA GLY A 41 -2.57 -4.21 -11.01
C GLY A 41 -3.62 -4.75 -10.04
N ARG A 42 -3.30 -5.85 -9.34
CA ARG A 42 -4.14 -6.47 -8.31
C ARG A 42 -3.46 -6.39 -6.96
N VAL A 43 -4.21 -5.97 -5.96
CA VAL A 43 -3.72 -5.80 -4.60
C VAL A 43 -4.65 -6.51 -3.64
N HIS A 44 -4.11 -7.28 -2.70
CA HIS A 44 -4.90 -7.93 -1.67
C HIS A 44 -4.19 -7.79 -0.32
N TYR A 45 -4.93 -7.33 0.67
CA TYR A 45 -4.46 -7.28 2.05
C TYR A 45 -5.28 -8.23 2.91
N ASP A 46 -4.63 -9.27 3.42
CA ASP A 46 -5.17 -10.24 4.37
C ASP A 46 -4.91 -9.73 5.79
N GLY A 47 -5.91 -9.07 6.38
CA GLY A 47 -5.82 -8.51 7.73
C GLY A 47 -5.68 -9.56 8.83
N TRP A 48 -6.09 -10.81 8.60
CA TRP A 48 -5.92 -11.90 9.57
C TRP A 48 -4.46 -12.35 9.67
N ARG A 49 -3.75 -12.35 8.54
CA ARG A 49 -2.32 -12.75 8.47
C ARG A 49 -1.35 -11.57 8.42
N ASP A 50 -1.85 -10.32 8.51
CA ASP A 50 -1.11 -9.07 8.27
C ASP A 50 -0.21 -9.19 7.03
N ARG A 51 -0.83 -9.53 5.89
CA ARG A 51 -0.12 -9.88 4.65
C ARG A 51 -0.65 -9.11 3.46
N LEU A 52 0.24 -8.43 2.74
CA LEU A 52 -0.03 -7.73 1.50
C LEU A 52 0.52 -8.52 0.32
N SER A 53 -0.32 -8.79 -0.65
CA SER A 53 0.03 -9.40 -1.94
C SER A 53 -0.26 -8.40 -3.05
N ILE A 54 0.73 -8.19 -3.92
CA ILE A 54 0.63 -7.34 -5.10
C ILE A 54 0.96 -8.19 -6.31
N ASP A 55 0.11 -8.12 -7.32
CA ASP A 55 0.31 -8.73 -8.62
C ASP A 55 0.13 -7.66 -9.69
N SER A 56 1.23 -7.17 -10.23
CA SER A 56 1.26 -6.09 -11.23
C SER A 56 1.84 -6.62 -12.54
N PRO A 57 1.49 -6.05 -13.70
CA PRO A 57 2.15 -6.33 -14.97
C PRO A 57 3.68 -6.20 -14.92
N HIS A 58 4.20 -5.39 -13.99
CA HIS A 58 5.64 -5.15 -13.80
C HIS A 58 6.31 -6.13 -12.83
N GLY A 59 5.55 -7.05 -12.24
CA GLY A 59 5.99 -8.06 -11.30
C GLY A 59 5.07 -8.20 -10.10
N SER A 60 5.20 -9.32 -9.40
CA SER A 60 4.42 -9.63 -8.20
C SER A 60 5.32 -9.59 -6.97
N LEU A 61 4.78 -9.18 -5.82
CA LEU A 61 5.48 -9.23 -4.54
C LEU A 61 4.53 -9.55 -3.39
N GLU A 62 5.09 -10.05 -2.30
CA GLU A 62 4.38 -10.32 -1.05
C GLU A 62 5.13 -9.67 0.12
N ILE A 63 4.41 -8.94 0.97
CA ILE A 63 4.92 -8.36 2.20
C ILE A 63 4.17 -9.01 3.36
N ARG A 64 4.89 -9.72 4.22
CA ARG A 64 4.36 -10.24 5.49
C ARG A 64 4.79 -9.31 6.60
N PHE A 65 3.85 -8.52 7.10
CA PHE A 65 4.15 -7.59 8.17
C PHE A 65 4.35 -8.35 9.47
N ARG A 66 5.48 -8.04 10.11
CA ARG A 66 5.82 -8.53 11.44
C ARG A 66 5.93 -7.32 12.35
N TRP A 67 5.67 -7.52 13.63
CA TRP A 67 5.79 -6.46 14.64
C TRP A 67 7.16 -5.76 14.61
N ARG A 68 8.21 -6.53 14.31
CA ARG A 68 9.58 -6.03 14.06
C ARG A 68 10.17 -6.72 12.84
N HIS A 69 11.07 -6.02 12.14
CA HIS A 69 11.86 -6.55 11.01
C HIS A 69 11.02 -7.06 9.83
N THR A 70 10.01 -6.31 9.40
CA THR A 70 9.31 -6.60 8.14
C THR A 70 10.26 -6.38 6.97
N THR A 71 10.50 -7.43 6.18
CA THR A 71 11.31 -7.36 4.96
C THR A 71 10.58 -8.04 3.81
N PHE A 72 10.83 -7.59 2.58
CA PHE A 72 10.28 -8.19 1.38
C PHE A 72 11.26 -8.12 0.20
N PRO A 73 11.27 -9.12 -0.69
CA PRO A 73 12.07 -9.07 -1.91
C PRO A 73 11.35 -8.28 -3.01
N TRP A 74 12.10 -7.53 -3.80
CA TRP A 74 11.64 -6.90 -5.04
C TRP A 74 12.80 -6.68 -6.02
N ARG A 75 12.63 -7.06 -7.30
CA ARG A 75 13.66 -6.94 -8.35
C ARG A 75 15.07 -7.39 -7.92
N GLY A 76 15.15 -8.54 -7.24
CA GLY A 76 16.42 -9.13 -6.77
C GLY A 76 17.06 -8.44 -5.56
N ARG A 77 16.39 -7.45 -4.96
CA ARG A 77 16.84 -6.73 -3.75
C ARG A 77 15.92 -7.03 -2.59
N VAL A 78 16.42 -6.88 -1.37
CA VAL A 78 15.63 -7.03 -0.14
C VAL A 78 15.43 -5.66 0.49
N TYR A 79 14.17 -5.33 0.73
CA TYR A 79 13.78 -4.07 1.34
C TYR A 79 13.20 -4.31 2.72
N ARG A 80 13.44 -3.35 3.61
CA ARG A 80 12.94 -3.36 4.98
C ARG A 80 11.87 -2.30 5.13
N VAL A 81 10.69 -2.71 5.59
CA VAL A 81 9.69 -1.76 6.08
C VAL A 81 10.11 -1.33 7.48
N GLY A 82 10.33 -0.03 7.63
CA GLY A 82 10.58 0.61 8.92
C GLY A 82 9.41 0.44 9.86
N SER A 83 9.62 0.76 11.14
CA SER A 83 8.54 0.77 12.10
C SER A 83 7.43 1.72 11.63
N THR A 84 6.21 1.19 11.55
CA THR A 84 4.97 1.94 11.30
C THR A 84 4.42 2.57 12.59
N LEU A 85 5.23 2.65 13.66
CA LEU A 85 4.90 3.43 14.84
C LEU A 85 4.90 4.93 14.47
N GLY A 86 3.70 5.45 14.29
CA GLY A 86 3.43 6.81 13.79
C GLY A 86 2.80 6.80 12.41
N SER A 87 2.17 7.91 12.03
CA SER A 87 1.41 8.09 10.79
C SER A 87 2.26 8.11 9.51
N ARG A 88 3.37 7.36 9.47
CA ARG A 88 4.28 7.28 8.32
C ARG A 88 4.75 5.86 8.03
N VAL A 89 4.74 5.52 6.76
CA VAL A 89 5.38 4.32 6.20
C VAL A 89 6.74 4.71 5.65
N ARG A 90 7.77 3.92 5.97
CA ARG A 90 9.12 4.10 5.43
C ARG A 90 9.66 2.76 4.97
N VAL A 91 10.25 2.71 3.78
CA VAL A 91 10.94 1.52 3.26
C VAL A 91 12.39 1.86 2.99
N PHE A 92 13.26 0.93 3.34
CA PHE A 92 14.71 1.08 3.26
C PHE A 92 15.35 -0.05 2.47
N GLU A 93 16.39 0.28 1.73
CA GLU A 93 17.39 -0.65 1.22
C GLU A 93 18.68 -0.42 2.02
N GLY A 94 19.01 -1.33 2.94
CA GLY A 94 20.03 -1.05 3.96
C GLY A 94 19.65 0.20 4.77
N ASP A 95 20.50 1.23 4.72
CA ASP A 95 20.28 2.53 5.38
C ASP A 95 19.65 3.58 4.45
N ARG A 96 19.57 3.30 3.14
CA ARG A 96 19.00 4.21 2.15
C ARG A 96 17.49 4.15 2.20
N ARG A 97 16.84 5.30 2.39
CA ARG A 97 15.37 5.41 2.29
C ARG A 97 14.96 5.40 0.82
N VAL A 98 14.07 4.49 0.46
CA VAL A 98 13.65 4.26 -0.93
C VAL A 98 12.15 4.49 -1.17
N LEU A 99 11.36 4.44 -0.09
CA LEU A 99 9.94 4.83 -0.10
C LEU A 99 9.62 5.54 1.21
N GLU A 100 8.88 6.63 1.15
CA GLU A 100 8.28 7.25 2.32
C GLU A 100 6.89 7.76 2.00
N GLY A 101 5.96 7.49 2.91
CA GLY A 101 4.63 8.04 2.85
C GLY A 101 4.07 8.37 4.21
N LYS A 102 3.04 9.20 4.19
CA LYS A 102 2.27 9.63 5.35
C LYS A 102 0.85 9.09 5.24
N GLU A 103 0.39 8.47 6.31
CA GLU A 103 -1.01 8.10 6.47
C GLU A 103 -1.86 9.37 6.50
N THR A 104 -2.95 9.33 5.74
CA THR A 104 -3.97 10.38 5.72
C THR A 104 -5.23 9.83 6.36
N TRP A 105 -6.20 10.69 6.66
CA TRP A 105 -7.48 10.25 7.24
C TRP A 105 -8.20 9.21 6.36
N SER A 106 -8.02 9.28 5.04
CA SER A 106 -8.67 8.41 4.07
C SER A 106 -7.73 7.40 3.41
N GLY A 107 -6.45 7.30 3.81
CA GLY A 107 -5.52 6.36 3.16
C GLY A 107 -4.05 6.70 3.40
N ILE A 108 -3.28 6.82 2.31
CA ILE A 108 -1.84 7.08 2.39
C ILE A 108 -1.35 7.89 1.20
N ARG A 109 -0.37 8.77 1.44
CA ARG A 109 0.34 9.52 0.41
C ARG A 109 1.83 9.23 0.48
N PHE A 110 2.42 8.75 -0.61
CA PHE A 110 3.86 8.64 -0.79
C PHE A 110 4.44 9.94 -1.36
N ASP A 111 5.42 10.48 -0.64
CA ASP A 111 6.13 11.72 -1.00
C ASP A 111 7.53 11.42 -1.55
N VAL A 112 8.12 10.28 -1.15
CA VAL A 112 9.43 9.83 -1.65
C VAL A 112 9.26 8.46 -2.28
N ILE A 113 9.61 8.33 -3.56
CA ILE A 113 9.52 7.09 -4.32
C ILE A 113 10.77 6.97 -5.20
N SER A 114 11.64 6.02 -4.86
CA SER A 114 12.81 5.70 -5.69
C SER A 114 12.38 5.08 -7.02
N PRO A 115 13.20 5.24 -8.09
CA PRO A 115 12.88 4.77 -9.44
C PRO A 115 12.42 3.32 -9.54
N GLU A 116 13.03 2.42 -8.75
CA GLU A 116 12.72 0.99 -8.72
C GLU A 116 11.29 0.63 -8.28
N PHE A 117 10.60 1.56 -7.62
CA PHE A 117 9.23 1.38 -7.12
C PHE A 117 8.18 2.11 -7.94
N ARG A 118 8.57 2.98 -8.88
CA ARG A 118 7.61 3.82 -9.64
C ARG A 118 6.55 2.98 -10.35
N ASP A 119 6.97 1.87 -10.94
CA ASP A 119 6.12 0.97 -11.72
C ASP A 119 5.04 0.26 -10.88
N ILE A 120 5.25 0.13 -9.57
CA ILE A 120 4.32 -0.52 -8.63
C ILE A 120 3.87 0.43 -7.51
N ALA A 121 4.13 1.73 -7.65
CA ALA A 121 3.91 2.69 -6.58
C ALA A 121 2.43 2.84 -6.24
N ARG A 122 1.56 2.71 -7.26
CA ARG A 122 0.10 2.74 -7.11
C ARG A 122 -0.38 1.56 -6.28
N GLU A 123 0.10 0.37 -6.60
CA GLU A 123 -0.21 -0.88 -5.92
C GLU A 123 0.28 -0.87 -4.47
N LEU A 124 1.49 -0.36 -4.25
CA LEU A 124 2.02 -0.16 -2.90
C LEU A 124 1.16 0.83 -2.12
N ALA A 125 0.72 1.94 -2.73
CA ALA A 125 -0.08 2.94 -2.03
C ALA A 125 -1.43 2.35 -1.63
N VAL A 126 -2.04 1.59 -2.55
CA VAL A 126 -3.27 0.85 -2.24
C VAL A 126 -3.04 -0.14 -1.10
N GLY A 127 -1.99 -0.97 -1.20
CA GLY A 127 -1.70 -2.01 -0.22
C GLY A 127 -1.44 -1.49 1.19
N PHE A 128 -0.58 -0.46 1.32
CA PHE A 128 -0.29 0.16 2.61
C PHE A 128 -1.50 0.90 3.16
N GLY A 129 -2.29 1.58 2.33
CA GLY A 129 -3.49 2.27 2.79
C GLY A 129 -4.59 1.32 3.28
N LEU A 130 -4.78 0.16 2.62
CA LEU A 130 -5.68 -0.90 3.10
C LEU A 130 -5.27 -1.40 4.50
N ARG A 131 -3.96 -1.59 4.71
CA ARG A 131 -3.43 -1.95 6.02
C ARG A 131 -3.74 -0.88 7.06
N THR A 132 -3.48 0.39 6.76
CA THR A 132 -3.77 1.52 7.67
C THR A 132 -5.27 1.58 8.03
N GLN A 133 -6.17 1.40 7.07
CA GLN A 133 -7.62 1.36 7.34
C GLN A 133 -8.03 0.19 8.24
N ALA A 134 -7.45 -0.99 8.03
CA ALA A 134 -7.73 -2.15 8.88
C ALA A 134 -7.34 -1.89 10.34
N PHE A 135 -6.17 -1.26 10.58
CA PHE A 135 -5.76 -0.87 11.94
C PHE A 135 -6.65 0.22 12.53
N ALA A 136 -6.98 1.26 11.77
CA ALA A 136 -7.88 2.33 12.23
C ALA A 136 -9.26 1.79 12.62
N THR A 137 -9.82 0.90 11.80
CA THR A 137 -11.12 0.26 12.07
C THR A 137 -11.07 -0.62 13.32
N ALA A 138 -10.00 -1.41 13.49
CA ALA A 138 -9.81 -2.22 14.69
C ALA A 138 -9.74 -1.39 15.97
N ILE A 139 -9.05 -0.23 15.94
CA ILE A 139 -8.99 0.71 17.06
C ILE A 139 -10.37 1.29 17.38
N ILE A 140 -11.14 1.72 16.37
CA ILE A 140 -12.49 2.26 16.56
C ILE A 140 -13.41 1.20 17.17
N LEU A 141 -13.40 -0.03 16.65
CA LEU A 141 -14.19 -1.13 17.18
C LEU A 141 -13.82 -1.48 18.62
N ALA A 142 -12.52 -1.46 18.95
CA ALA A 142 -12.06 -1.67 20.32
C ALA A 142 -12.50 -0.53 21.25
N ALA A 143 -12.48 0.72 20.79
CA ALA A 143 -12.89 1.89 21.57
C ALA A 143 -14.41 2.00 21.77
N GLY A 144 -15.21 1.53 20.81
CA GLY A 144 -16.67 1.53 20.89
C GLY A 144 -17.27 0.33 21.65
N ALA A 145 -16.44 -0.62 22.08
CA ALA A 145 -16.84 -1.76 22.90
C ALA A 145 -16.79 -1.48 24.42
N HIS A 146 -16.59 -0.21 24.81
CA HIS A 146 -16.51 0.27 26.19
C HIS A 146 -17.72 1.12 26.59
#